data_AF-A0A842QIY7-F1
#
_entry.id   AF-A0A842QIY7-F1
#
_cell.length_a   1.000
_cell.length_b   1.000
_cell.length_c   1.000
_cell.angle_alpha   90.00
_cell.angle_beta   90.00
_cell.angle_gamma   90.00
#
_symmetry.space_group_name_H-M   'P 1'
#
loop_
_entity.id
_entity.type
_entity.pdbx_description
1 polymer ?
#
loop_
_entity_poly.entity_id
_entity_poly.type
_entity_poly.pdbx_seq_one_letter_code
_entity_poly.pdbx_strand_id
1 'polypeptide(L)'
;MDELAEIKKYHRQGKLALGAKLALKKLRANKAEKVWLSSSASEEAKKEIGRYCRIGNVPLAALSIPGDELGLLCKKQYPVSVVSLAKGEQ
;
A
#
# COMPACT_ATOMS: atom_id res chain seq x y z
N MET A 1 6.28 -5.79 -15.38
CA MET A 1 4.92 -5.58 -14.86
C MET A 1 4.97 -4.34 -14.00
N ASP A 2 4.44 -3.24 -14.50
CA ASP A 2 4.68 -1.90 -13.98
C ASP A 2 3.79 -1.56 -12.78
N GLU A 3 4.21 -1.95 -11.58
CA GLU A 3 3.50 -1.62 -10.33
C GLU A 3 3.28 -0.11 -10.15
N LEU A 4 4.21 0.70 -10.65
CA LEU A 4 4.14 2.16 -10.67
C LEU A 4 2.96 2.69 -11.50
N ALA A 5 2.63 2.04 -12.62
CA ALA A 5 1.53 2.44 -13.49
C ALA A 5 0.17 2.20 -12.82
N GLU A 6 0.03 1.05 -12.16
CA GLU A 6 -1.14 0.70 -11.35
C GLU A 6 -1.32 1.73 -10.22
N ILE A 7 -0.26 2.02 -9.46
CA ILE A 7 -0.30 3.01 -8.38
C ILE A 7 -0.75 4.37 -8.92
N LYS A 8 -0.19 4.87 -10.02
CA LYS A 8 -0.65 6.14 -10.63
C LYS A 8 -2.13 6.10 -11.03
N LYS A 9 -2.59 5.00 -11.60
CA LYS A 9 -3.98 4.81 -12.03
C LYS A 9 -4.95 4.84 -10.83
N TYR A 10 -4.63 4.12 -9.76
CA TYR A 10 -5.46 4.08 -8.55
C TYR A 10 -5.34 5.35 -7.69
N HIS A 11 -4.17 6.01 -7.73
CA HIS A 11 -3.98 7.31 -7.10
C HIS A 11 -4.95 8.34 -7.68
N ARG A 12 -5.10 8.37 -9.01
CA ARG A 12 -6.08 9.24 -9.68
C ARG A 12 -7.54 8.91 -9.32
N GLN A 13 -7.84 7.65 -8.99
CA GLN A 13 -9.16 7.21 -8.55
C GLN A 13 -9.44 7.49 -7.06
N GLY A 14 -8.45 7.94 -6.27
CA GLY A 14 -8.62 8.17 -4.82
C GLY A 14 -8.80 6.88 -4.01
N LYS A 15 -8.57 5.70 -4.59
CA LYS A 15 -8.75 4.40 -3.93
C LYS A 15 -7.52 3.92 -3.17
N LEU A 16 -6.40 4.65 -3.24
CA LEU A 16 -5.18 4.31 -2.51
C LEU A 16 -5.24 4.79 -1.06
N ALA A 17 -4.96 3.89 -0.14
CA ALA A 17 -4.67 4.19 1.25
C ALA A 17 -3.15 4.13 1.47
N LEU A 18 -2.56 5.29 1.75
CA LEU A 18 -1.13 5.47 1.99
C LEU A 18 -0.86 5.40 3.50
N GLY A 19 0.17 4.66 3.89
CA GLY A 19 0.59 4.48 5.27
C GLY A 19 0.09 3.18 5.90
N ALA A 20 0.93 2.62 6.77
CA ALA A 20 0.67 1.33 7.43
C ALA A 20 -0.64 1.36 8.23
N LYS A 21 -0.90 2.43 8.98
CA LYS A 21 -2.08 2.55 9.85
C LYS A 21 -3.41 2.49 9.08
N LEU A 22 -3.47 3.17 7.93
CA LEU A 22 -4.65 3.16 7.04
C LEU A 22 -4.78 1.82 6.31
N ALA A 23 -3.67 1.26 5.83
CA ALA A 23 -3.64 -0.05 5.21
C ALA A 23 -4.14 -1.13 6.17
N LEU A 24 -3.67 -1.12 7.42
CA LEU A 24 -4.07 -2.04 8.46
C LEU A 24 -5.58 -1.94 8.76
N LYS A 25 -6.11 -0.72 8.85
CA LYS A 25 -7.54 -0.49 9.08
C LYS A 25 -8.38 -1.08 7.95
N LYS A 26 -7.97 -0.92 6.69
CA LYS A 26 -8.68 -1.48 5.53
C LYS A 26 -8.51 -2.99 5.39
N LEU A 27 -7.32 -3.52 5.66
CA LEU A 27 -7.05 -4.96 5.74
C LEU A 27 -7.94 -5.63 6.78
N ARG A 28 -8.03 -5.06 7.99
CA ARG A 28 -8.91 -5.54 9.06
C ARG A 28 -10.39 -5.49 8.67
N ALA A 29 -10.80 -4.44 7.95
CA ALA A 29 -12.15 -4.31 7.44
C ALA A 29 -12.44 -5.16 6.18
N ASN A 30 -11.46 -5.95 5.71
CA ASN A 30 -11.53 -6.69 4.43
C ASN A 30 -11.83 -5.81 3.20
N LYS A 31 -11.56 -4.50 3.31
CA LYS A 31 -11.73 -3.49 2.25
C LYS A 31 -10.44 -3.24 1.47
N ALA A 32 -9.43 -4.10 1.61
CA ALA A 32 -8.17 -4.01 0.88
C ALA A 32 -8.13 -5.07 -0.24
N GLU A 33 -7.78 -4.66 -1.45
CA GLU A 33 -7.62 -5.56 -2.61
C GLU A 33 -6.19 -5.97 -2.88
N LYS A 34 -5.25 -5.07 -2.58
CA LYS A 34 -3.83 -5.26 -2.88
C LYS A 34 -3.00 -4.39 -1.97
N VAL A 35 -1.81 -4.84 -1.63
CA VAL A 35 -0.88 -4.08 -0.81
C VAL A 35 0.48 -4.06 -1.46
N TRP A 36 1.12 -2.89 -1.45
CA TRP A 36 2.47 -2.65 -1.88
C TRP A 36 3.32 -2.17 -0.71
N LEU A 37 4.52 -2.74 -0.59
CA LEU A 37 5.51 -2.35 0.39
C LEU A 37 6.66 -1.64 -0.32
N SER A 38 7.12 -0.51 0.22
CA SER A 38 8.38 0.07 -0.25
C SER A 38 9.58 -0.74 0.25
N SER A 39 10.69 -0.63 -0.46
CA SER A 39 11.94 -1.28 -0.06
C SER A 39 12.44 -0.76 1.30
N SER A 40 12.24 0.53 1.56
CA SER A 40 12.57 1.20 2.83
C SER A 40 11.57 0.96 3.98
N ALA A 41 10.54 0.14 3.80
CA ALA A 41 9.57 -0.12 4.85
C ALA A 41 10.19 -0.92 6.00
N SER A 42 9.94 -0.47 7.24
CA SER A 42 10.42 -1.11 8.46
C SER A 42 9.94 -2.56 8.57
N GLU A 43 10.78 -3.42 9.14
CA GLU A 43 10.47 -4.86 9.29
C GLU A 43 9.20 -5.12 10.08
N GLU A 44 8.93 -4.31 11.11
CA GLU A 44 7.72 -4.42 11.93
C GLU A 44 6.45 -4.23 11.08
N ALA A 45 6.42 -3.19 10.24
CA ALA A 45 5.33 -2.95 9.31
C ALA A 45 5.21 -4.07 8.25
N LYS A 46 6.33 -4.58 7.73
CA LYS A 46 6.34 -5.70 6.77
C LYS A 46 5.75 -6.97 7.39
N LYS A 47 6.14 -7.32 8.63
CA LYS A 47 5.60 -8.48 9.37
C LYS A 47 4.12 -8.32 9.67
N GLU A 48 3.73 -7.16 10.18
CA GLU A 48 2.34 -6.89 10.55
C GLU A 48 1.44 -6.96 9.32
N ILE A 49 1.74 -6.16 8.29
CA ILE A 49 0.99 -6.15 7.02
C ILE A 49 0.98 -7.53 6.38
N GLY A 50 2.12 -8.22 6.29
CA GLY A 50 2.22 -9.54 5.69
C GLY A 50 1.34 -10.58 6.39
N ARG A 51 1.26 -10.52 7.72
CA ARG A 51 0.37 -11.40 8.50
C ARG A 51 -1.10 -11.13 8.17
N TYR A 52 -1.52 -9.86 8.14
CA TYR A 52 -2.90 -9.50 7.78
C TYR A 52 -3.24 -9.80 6.31
N CYS A 53 -2.29 -9.60 5.40
CA CYS A 53 -2.43 -9.96 3.98
C CYS A 53 -2.73 -11.46 3.84
N ARG A 54 -1.99 -12.30 4.56
CA ARG A 54 -2.18 -13.76 4.54
C ARG A 54 -3.53 -14.18 5.12
N ILE A 55 -3.99 -13.52 6.19
CA ILE A 55 -5.30 -13.79 6.81
C ILE A 55 -6.43 -13.35 5.88
N GLY A 56 -6.30 -12.18 5.25
CA GLY A 56 -7.31 -11.62 4.35
C GLY A 56 -7.24 -12.12 2.91
N ASN A 57 -6.32 -13.04 2.60
CA ASN A 57 -6.03 -13.50 1.23
C ASN A 57 -5.79 -12.34 0.24
N VAL A 58 -5.07 -11.32 0.69
CA VAL A 58 -4.77 -10.12 -0.10
C VAL A 58 -3.37 -10.26 -0.71
N PRO A 59 -3.18 -10.00 -2.01
CA PRO A 59 -1.87 -10.01 -2.64
C PRO A 59 -0.97 -8.88 -2.12
N LEU A 60 0.25 -9.26 -1.73
CA LEU A 60 1.31 -8.37 -1.28
C LEU A 60 2.41 -8.29 -2.34
N ALA A 61 2.76 -7.09 -2.78
CA ALA A 61 3.84 -6.82 -3.72
C ALA A 61 4.92 -5.96 -3.06
N ALA A 62 6.20 -6.28 -3.29
CA ALA A 62 7.32 -5.50 -2.78
C ALA A 62 7.88 -4.63 -3.91
N LEU A 63 7.85 -3.32 -3.73
CA LEU A 63 8.39 -2.34 -4.65
C LEU A 63 9.89 -2.22 -4.43
N SER A 64 10.64 -2.05 -5.52
CA SER A 64 12.07 -1.76 -5.46
C SER A 64 12.38 -0.33 -5.01
N ILE A 65 11.42 0.59 -5.09
CA ILE A 65 11.63 2.01 -4.78
C ILE A 65 11.48 2.33 -3.28
N PRO A 66 12.28 3.29 -2.75
CA PRO A 66 12.22 3.71 -1.35
C PRO A 66 10.94 4.48 -1.04
N GLY A 67 10.64 4.61 0.27
CA GLY A 67 9.40 5.26 0.72
C GLY A 67 9.30 6.74 0.36
N ASP A 68 10.42 7.45 0.30
CA ASP A 68 10.48 8.84 -0.17
C ASP A 68 10.02 8.99 -1.62
N GLU A 69 10.56 8.16 -2.51
CA GLU A 69 10.22 8.20 -3.94
C GLU A 69 8.76 7.77 -4.18
N LEU A 70 8.28 6.79 -3.40
CA LEU A 70 6.88 6.38 -3.43
C LEU A 70 5.94 7.51 -2.96
N GLY A 71 6.35 8.25 -1.93
CA GLY A 71 5.63 9.43 -1.44
C GLY A 71 5.56 10.53 -2.49
N LEU A 72 6.68 10.82 -3.15
CA LEU A 72 6.77 11.81 -4.22
C LEU A 72 5.87 11.44 -5.41
N LEU A 73 5.87 10.16 -5.82
CA LEU A 73 4.99 9.64 -6.87
C LEU A 73 3.50 9.82 -6.54
N CYS A 74 3.15 9.61 -5.27
CA CYS A 74 1.80 9.82 -4.74
C CYS A 74 1.51 11.28 -4.34
N LYS A 75 2.37 12.24 -4.71
CA LYS A 75 2.25 13.67 -4.35
C LYS A 75 2.06 13.91 -2.85
N LYS A 76 2.72 13.13 -2.01
CA LYS A 76 2.77 13.34 -0.55
C LYS A 76 4.08 13.99 -0.15
N GLN A 77 4.00 14.91 0.81
CA GLN A 77 5.16 15.58 1.41
C GLN A 77 5.87 14.72 2.48
N TYR A 78 5.50 13.45 2.60
CA TYR A 78 6.06 12.52 3.57
C TYR A 78 6.36 11.17 2.89
N PRO A 79 7.39 10.44 3.38
CA PRO A 79 7.72 9.12 2.86
C PRO A 79 6.60 8.13 3.17
N VAL A 80 6.26 7.31 2.18
CA VAL A 80 5.22 6.29 2.30
C VAL A 80 5.87 4.91 2.32
N SER A 81 5.78 4.22 3.45
CA SER A 81 6.33 2.87 3.58
C SER A 81 5.41 1.78 3.03
N VAL A 82 4.09 2.00 3.10
CA VAL A 82 3.07 1.01 2.75
C VAL A 82 1.97 1.69 1.96
N VAL A 83 1.53 1.06 0.88
CA VAL A 83 0.40 1.50 0.06
C VAL A 83 -0.58 0.35 -0.05
N SER A 84 -1.86 0.61 0.15
CA SER A 84 -2.91 -0.40 -0.03
C SER A 84 -3.95 0.12 -1.00
N LEU A 85 -4.42 -0.75 -1.88
CA LEU A 85 -5.57 -0.50 -2.73
C LEU A 85 -6.82 -0.81 -1.92
N ALA A 86 -7.69 0.17 -1.77
CA ALA A 86 -9.01 -0.04 -1.23
C ALA A 86 -9.98 -0.52 -2.31
N LYS A 87 -10.76 -1.55 -1.99
CA LYS A 87 -12.03 -1.83 -2.65
C LYS A 87 -12.90 -0.59 -2.43
N GLY A 88 -13.18 0.17 -3.49
CA GLY A 88 -13.98 1.38 -3.36
C GLY A 88 -15.37 1.04 -2.80
N GLU A 89 -15.81 1.75 -1.77
CA GLU A 89 -17.23 2.05 -1.62
C GLU A 89 -17.51 3.17 -2.63
N GLN A 90 -18.39 2.88 -3.60
CA GLN A 90 -19.05 3.92 -4.38
C GLN A 90 -20.09 4.62 -3.51
#